data_AF-A0A971VKF9-F1
#
_entry.id   AF-A0A971VKF9-F1
#
_cell.length_a   1.000
_cell.length_b   1.000
_cell.length_c   1.000
_cell.angle_alpha   90.00
_cell.angle_beta   90.00
_cell.angle_gamma   90.00
#
_symmetry.space_group_name_H-M   'P 1'
#
loop_
_entity.id
_entity.type
_entity.pdbx_description
1 polymer ?
#
loop_
_entity_poly.entity_id
_entity_poly.type
_entity_poly.pdbx_seq_one_letter_code
_entity_poly.pdbx_strand_id
1 'polypeptide(L)'
;MNNWLRLPGFPPPEKQDIVKFHAMKKLNYTNRMLLYIILLIAGFLLQVYTLRVWPGAVFLICATILTMVKGYDSRVRLVSFNIDSNWTRVDMDKIRQVEELDDRMTKWDRDILDISNAPGALMFALLAIATYAVPVILDAGNTYRRTGAILAADILFLVLPLWFSGIRRILKQGNLRIKIDITRQMEAFFRNIKRDGETFNPFLMLAKDKTGKSVPKDCRFSVTFDNMPDDFYGLQAQININVVEGASYPYFYCVIAAKPGFGLYQHARNMIVPENMVKKYTVDNDAEVIVIRQKTTKTSGYHTKINDCKRIFEKSLNEARAILAGPDRLTRMKEPAR
;
A
#
# COMPACT_ATOMS: atom_id res chain seq x y z
N MET A 1 -2.73 -7.00 -37.51
CA MET A 1 -1.43 -7.40 -38.11
C MET A 1 -0.54 -8.00 -37.03
N ASN A 2 -0.12 -9.25 -37.27
CA ASN A 2 0.92 -10.07 -36.64
C ASN A 2 0.91 -10.31 -35.11
N ASN A 3 0.19 -11.37 -34.72
CA ASN A 3 0.22 -12.04 -33.41
C ASN A 3 1.45 -12.96 -33.20
N TRP A 4 2.55 -12.76 -33.92
CA TRP A 4 3.55 -13.82 -34.11
C TRP A 4 4.71 -13.88 -33.11
N LEU A 5 4.80 -12.96 -32.15
CA LEU A 5 5.86 -12.99 -31.12
C LEU A 5 5.30 -12.74 -29.71
N ARG A 6 4.51 -13.69 -29.20
CA ARG A 6 4.42 -13.87 -27.74
C ARG A 6 5.67 -14.61 -27.28
N LEU A 7 6.77 -13.87 -27.13
CA LEU A 7 7.98 -14.42 -26.53
C LEU A 7 7.74 -14.56 -25.02
N PRO A 8 7.92 -15.76 -24.43
CA PRO A 8 7.83 -15.94 -22.98
C PRO A 8 8.81 -14.99 -22.27
N GLY A 9 8.34 -14.31 -21.23
CA GLY A 9 9.10 -13.28 -20.50
C GLY A 9 8.89 -11.84 -20.98
N PHE A 10 8.14 -11.62 -22.07
CA PHE A 10 7.90 -10.28 -22.62
C PHE A 10 6.44 -9.83 -22.50
N PRO A 11 6.18 -8.54 -22.22
CA PRO A 11 4.82 -8.04 -22.03
C PRO A 11 4.01 -8.04 -23.34
N PRO A 12 2.68 -8.28 -23.27
CA PRO A 12 1.79 -8.20 -24.43
C PRO A 12 1.80 -6.78 -25.03
N PRO A 13 1.48 -6.62 -26.33
CA PRO A 13 1.55 -5.34 -27.05
C PRO A 13 0.93 -4.15 -26.30
N GLU A 14 -0.22 -4.39 -25.67
CA GLU A 14 -0.98 -3.42 -24.85
C GLU A 14 -0.23 -2.89 -23.62
N LYS A 15 0.84 -3.58 -23.16
CA LYS A 15 1.62 -3.26 -21.97
C LYS A 15 3.06 -2.84 -22.28
N GLN A 16 3.45 -2.78 -23.56
CA GLN A 16 4.82 -2.46 -23.98
C GLN A 16 5.21 -1.01 -23.66
N ASP A 17 4.27 -0.06 -23.75
CA ASP A 17 4.51 1.36 -23.47
C ASP A 17 4.77 1.68 -21.98
N ILE A 18 4.50 0.72 -21.10
CA ILE A 18 4.64 0.91 -19.66
C ILE A 18 6.05 0.51 -19.17
N VAL A 19 6.81 -0.20 -20.01
CA VAL A 19 8.18 -0.63 -19.70
C VAL A 19 9.16 0.51 -19.99
N LYS A 20 9.87 0.96 -18.96
CA LYS A 20 10.92 1.97 -19.10
C LYS A 20 12.29 1.31 -19.13
N PHE A 21 13.09 1.65 -20.13
CA PHE A 21 14.44 1.09 -20.31
C PHE A 21 15.53 2.07 -19.88
N HIS A 22 16.71 1.54 -19.53
CA HIS A 22 17.87 2.36 -19.20
C HIS A 22 18.51 2.98 -20.44
N ALA A 23 18.76 2.17 -21.46
CA ALA A 23 19.40 2.57 -22.71
C ALA A 23 18.39 2.84 -23.84
N MET A 24 18.75 3.73 -24.76
CA MET A 24 17.99 4.09 -25.97
C MET A 24 16.49 4.30 -25.69
N LYS A 25 16.16 5.24 -24.79
CA LYS A 25 14.78 5.45 -24.27
C LYS A 25 13.73 5.77 -25.35
N LYS A 26 14.16 6.28 -26.51
CA LYS A 26 13.29 6.67 -27.63
C LYS A 26 13.06 5.54 -28.65
N LEU A 27 13.78 4.43 -28.52
CA LEU A 27 13.66 3.31 -29.45
C LEU A 27 12.37 2.54 -29.14
N ASN A 28 11.52 2.36 -30.16
CA ASN A 28 10.30 1.57 -30.03
C ASN A 28 10.63 0.12 -29.64
N TYR A 29 9.67 -0.55 -29.04
CA TYR A 29 9.84 -1.89 -28.50
C TYR A 29 10.23 -2.92 -29.58
N THR A 30 9.56 -2.93 -30.73
CA THR A 30 9.83 -3.86 -31.84
C THR A 30 11.25 -3.71 -32.38
N ASN A 31 11.71 -2.49 -32.63
CA ASN A 31 13.04 -2.19 -33.15
C ASN A 31 14.12 -2.53 -32.12
N ARG A 32 13.83 -2.34 -30.83
CA ARG A 32 14.70 -2.78 -29.73
C ARG A 32 14.88 -4.29 -29.75
N MET A 33 13.80 -5.06 -29.90
CA MET A 33 13.87 -6.52 -29.95
C MET A 33 14.60 -7.01 -31.20
N LEU A 34 14.39 -6.38 -32.35
CA LEU A 34 15.10 -6.71 -33.57
C LEU A 34 16.62 -6.45 -33.42
N LEU A 35 17.01 -5.29 -32.88
CA LEU A 35 18.40 -4.98 -32.61
C LEU A 35 19.03 -5.93 -31.57
N TYR A 36 18.29 -6.29 -30.53
CA TYR A 36 18.72 -7.31 -29.55
C TYR A 36 19.02 -8.65 -30.21
N ILE A 37 18.12 -9.16 -31.07
CA ILE A 37 18.30 -10.43 -31.78
C ILE A 37 19.52 -10.38 -32.69
N ILE A 38 19.71 -9.27 -33.43
CA ILE A 38 20.88 -9.10 -34.31
C ILE A 38 22.18 -9.14 -33.50
N LEU A 39 22.26 -8.41 -32.40
CA LEU A 39 23.43 -8.40 -31.52
C LEU A 39 23.71 -9.78 -30.94
N LEU A 40 22.67 -10.51 -30.53
CA LEU A 40 22.79 -11.85 -29.98
C LEU A 40 23.32 -12.85 -31.01
N ILE A 41 22.77 -12.86 -32.23
CA ILE A 41 23.25 -13.72 -33.33
C ILE A 41 24.69 -13.37 -33.69
N ALA A 42 25.02 -12.09 -33.84
CA ALA A 42 26.39 -11.66 -34.15
C ALA A 42 27.38 -12.07 -33.05
N GLY A 43 27.01 -11.92 -31.78
CA GLY A 43 27.81 -12.33 -30.63
C GLY A 43 28.15 -13.82 -30.66
N PHE A 44 27.13 -14.68 -30.79
CA PHE A 44 27.34 -16.12 -30.84
C PHE A 44 28.14 -16.57 -32.07
N LEU A 45 27.86 -16.02 -33.26
CA LEU A 45 28.62 -16.34 -34.47
C LEU A 45 30.11 -16.01 -34.30
N LEU A 46 30.43 -14.86 -33.70
CA LEU A 46 31.81 -14.46 -33.45
C LEU A 46 32.50 -15.32 -32.39
N GLN A 47 31.80 -15.71 -31.32
CA GLN A 47 32.35 -16.64 -30.31
C GLN A 47 32.63 -18.01 -30.89
N VAL A 48 31.72 -18.56 -31.71
CA VAL A 48 31.89 -19.85 -32.38
C VAL A 48 33.04 -19.79 -33.39
N TYR A 49 33.10 -18.74 -34.21
CA TYR A 49 34.14 -18.58 -35.23
C TYR A 49 35.54 -18.38 -34.63
N THR A 50 35.65 -17.54 -33.59
CA THR A 50 36.95 -17.20 -32.99
C THR A 50 37.39 -18.15 -31.88
N LEU A 51 36.49 -18.98 -31.36
CA LEU A 51 36.68 -19.82 -30.16
C LEU A 51 37.25 -19.02 -28.96
N ARG A 52 36.84 -17.76 -28.85
CA ARG A 52 37.23 -16.81 -27.80
C ARG A 52 36.00 -16.11 -27.26
N VAL A 53 36.03 -15.80 -25.96
CA VAL A 53 34.92 -15.14 -25.26
C VAL A 53 34.71 -13.71 -25.75
N TRP A 54 35.77 -12.90 -25.76
CA TRP A 54 35.69 -11.45 -25.92
C TRP A 54 35.07 -10.95 -27.23
N PRO A 55 35.41 -11.50 -28.42
CA PRO A 55 34.86 -11.00 -29.68
C PRO A 55 33.33 -11.04 -29.75
N GLY A 56 32.69 -12.07 -29.21
CA GLY A 56 31.22 -12.13 -29.12
C GLY A 56 30.65 -11.47 -27.87
N ALA A 57 31.37 -11.51 -26.73
CA ALA A 57 30.90 -10.96 -25.47
C ALA A 57 30.56 -9.46 -25.55
N VAL A 58 31.29 -8.68 -26.35
CA VAL A 58 30.98 -7.25 -26.57
C VAL A 58 29.55 -7.08 -27.11
N PHE A 59 29.14 -7.93 -28.06
CA PHE A 59 27.79 -7.87 -28.63
C PHE A 59 26.74 -8.34 -27.64
N LEU A 60 27.03 -9.39 -26.85
CA LEU A 60 26.13 -9.87 -25.81
C LEU A 60 25.91 -8.83 -24.70
N ILE A 61 26.97 -8.15 -24.25
CA ILE A 61 26.88 -7.05 -23.28
C ILE A 61 26.01 -5.92 -23.83
N CYS A 62 26.23 -5.51 -25.09
CA CYS A 62 25.40 -4.50 -25.75
C CYS A 62 23.93 -4.93 -25.84
N ALA A 63 23.67 -6.20 -26.16
CA ALA A 63 22.34 -6.77 -26.21
C ALA A 63 21.63 -6.70 -24.85
N THR A 64 22.35 -7.04 -23.77
CA THR A 64 21.82 -6.98 -22.40
C THR A 64 21.56 -5.55 -21.93
N ILE A 65 22.46 -4.61 -22.21
CA ILE A 65 22.26 -3.18 -21.87
C ILE A 65 21.02 -2.62 -22.59
N LEU A 66 20.80 -3.02 -23.84
CA LEU A 66 19.66 -2.60 -24.65
C LEU A 66 18.32 -3.06 -24.06
N THR A 67 18.27 -4.26 -23.48
CA THR A 67 17.06 -4.84 -22.89
C THR A 67 16.90 -4.53 -21.41
N MET A 68 17.90 -3.95 -20.75
CA MET A 68 17.85 -3.65 -19.31
C MET A 68 16.74 -2.67 -18.94
N VAL A 69 15.76 -3.16 -18.19
CA VAL A 69 14.56 -2.44 -17.76
C VAL A 69 14.86 -1.68 -16.47
N LYS A 70 14.48 -0.40 -16.40
CA LYS A 70 14.58 0.46 -15.21
C LYS A 70 13.54 0.13 -14.13
N GLY A 71 12.52 -0.62 -14.51
CA GLY A 71 11.40 -1.02 -13.67
C GLY A 71 10.07 -0.57 -14.25
N TYR A 72 9.01 -1.19 -13.76
CA TYR A 72 7.65 -0.73 -13.93
C TYR A 72 7.34 0.24 -12.79
N ASP A 73 7.21 1.54 -13.08
CA ASP A 73 6.78 2.53 -12.08
C ASP A 73 5.24 2.48 -11.99
N SER A 74 4.69 1.42 -11.39
CA SER A 74 3.26 1.33 -11.03
C SER A 74 2.91 2.17 -9.81
N ARG A 75 3.87 2.93 -9.26
CA ARG A 75 3.57 3.86 -8.18
C ARG A 75 2.61 4.90 -8.72
N VAL A 76 1.37 4.79 -8.26
CA VAL A 76 0.41 5.87 -8.31
C VAL A 76 1.04 7.02 -7.53
N ARG A 77 1.66 7.97 -8.25
CA ARG A 77 2.22 9.16 -7.63
C ARG A 77 1.04 9.99 -7.17
N LEU A 78 0.64 9.82 -5.91
CA LEU A 78 -0.48 10.56 -5.31
C LEU A 78 -0.31 12.10 -5.40
N VAL A 79 0.91 12.57 -5.73
CA VAL A 79 1.20 13.98 -6.06
C VAL A 79 0.44 14.46 -7.31
N SER A 80 0.13 13.57 -8.26
CA SER A 80 -0.66 13.90 -9.46
C SER A 80 -2.17 13.67 -9.29
N PHE A 81 -2.59 13.21 -8.11
CA PHE A 81 -3.99 12.96 -7.79
C PHE A 81 -4.52 14.16 -7.02
N ASN A 82 -5.68 14.68 -7.42
CA ASN A 82 -6.36 15.64 -6.59
C ASN A 82 -7.00 14.84 -5.45
N ILE A 83 -6.67 15.21 -4.22
CA ILE A 83 -7.27 14.59 -3.04
C ILE A 83 -8.72 15.06 -3.06
N ASP A 84 -9.65 14.15 -3.26
CA ASP A 84 -11.05 14.49 -3.06
C ASP A 84 -11.20 14.73 -1.56
N SER A 85 -11.49 15.97 -1.17
CA SER A 85 -11.78 16.32 0.23
C SER A 85 -13.08 15.66 0.71
N ASN A 86 -13.85 15.05 -0.20
CA ASN A 86 -15.09 14.36 0.13
C ASN A 86 -14.81 12.94 0.63
N TRP A 87 -15.27 12.69 1.85
CA TRP A 87 -15.32 11.37 2.46
C TRP A 87 -16.52 10.60 1.92
N THR A 88 -16.31 9.41 1.39
CA THR A 88 -17.40 8.54 0.91
C THR A 88 -17.71 7.49 1.97
N ARG A 89 -18.98 7.42 2.42
CA ARG A 89 -19.46 6.32 3.27
C ARG A 89 -19.41 5.04 2.46
N VAL A 90 -18.89 3.97 3.05
CA VAL A 90 -18.78 2.65 2.43
C VAL A 90 -19.26 1.58 3.39
N ASP A 91 -19.47 0.37 2.88
CA ASP A 91 -19.74 -0.81 3.71
C ASP A 91 -18.45 -1.51 4.13
N MET A 92 -18.55 -2.35 5.17
CA MET A 92 -17.41 -3.17 5.63
C MET A 92 -16.90 -4.15 4.57
N ASP A 93 -17.76 -4.59 3.63
CA ASP A 93 -17.32 -5.40 2.49
C ASP A 93 -16.33 -4.63 1.60
N LYS A 94 -16.51 -3.31 1.45
CA LYS A 94 -15.58 -2.48 0.69
C LYS A 94 -14.24 -2.33 1.41
N ILE A 95 -14.27 -2.23 2.73
CA ILE A 95 -13.06 -2.22 3.57
C ILE A 95 -12.28 -3.54 3.39
N ARG A 96 -12.97 -4.68 3.40
CA ARG A 96 -12.36 -6.00 3.14
C ARG A 96 -11.77 -6.12 1.74
N GLN A 97 -12.46 -5.60 0.71
CA GLN A 97 -11.91 -5.59 -0.66
C GLN A 97 -10.58 -4.83 -0.78
N VAL A 98 -10.41 -3.73 -0.03
CA VAL A 98 -9.16 -2.96 -0.03
C VAL A 98 -8.03 -3.76 0.64
N GLU A 99 -8.33 -4.44 1.75
CA GLU A 99 -7.38 -5.34 2.43
C GLU A 99 -6.95 -6.51 1.52
N GLU A 100 -7.90 -7.18 0.88
CA GLU A 100 -7.62 -8.28 -0.07
C GLU A 100 -6.78 -7.82 -1.28
N LEU A 101 -6.99 -6.59 -1.74
CA LEU A 101 -6.18 -6.01 -2.81
C LEU A 101 -4.73 -5.80 -2.35
N ASP A 102 -4.51 -5.23 -1.17
CA ASP A 102 -3.17 -5.02 -0.59
C ASP A 102 -2.44 -6.35 -0.33
N ASP A 103 -3.15 -7.37 0.15
CA ASP A 103 -2.61 -8.72 0.34
C ASP A 103 -2.21 -9.39 -0.97
N ARG A 104 -3.04 -9.27 -2.02
CA ARG A 104 -2.70 -9.77 -3.36
C ARG A 104 -1.48 -9.04 -3.93
N MET A 105 -1.40 -7.72 -3.74
CA MET A 105 -0.25 -6.93 -4.17
C MET A 105 1.03 -7.37 -3.45
N THR A 106 0.96 -7.70 -2.15
CA THR A 106 2.12 -8.17 -1.38
C THR A 106 2.54 -9.59 -1.77
N LYS A 107 1.58 -10.50 -2.01
CA LYS A 107 1.86 -11.90 -2.38
C LYS A 107 2.38 -12.07 -3.81
N TRP A 108 2.13 -11.10 -4.69
CA TRP A 108 2.59 -11.13 -6.08
C TRP A 108 4.12 -11.07 -6.24
N ASP A 109 4.85 -10.61 -5.22
CA ASP A 109 6.30 -10.47 -5.25
C ASP A 109 7.03 -11.80 -4.93
N ARG A 110 7.01 -12.74 -5.89
CA ARG A 110 7.69 -14.05 -5.82
C ARG A 110 8.40 -14.42 -7.12
N ASP A 111 8.81 -13.43 -7.89
CA ASP A 111 9.49 -13.67 -9.17
C ASP A 111 10.89 -14.21 -8.93
N ILE A 112 11.20 -15.38 -9.50
CA ILE A 112 12.48 -16.08 -9.34
C ILE A 112 13.63 -15.30 -10.01
N LEU A 113 13.31 -14.41 -10.94
CA LEU A 113 14.27 -13.54 -11.63
C LEU A 113 14.32 -12.13 -11.02
N ASP A 114 13.79 -11.91 -9.81
CA ASP A 114 13.93 -10.64 -9.08
C ASP A 114 14.73 -10.87 -7.79
N ILE A 115 15.93 -10.28 -7.71
CA ILE A 115 16.83 -10.46 -6.55
C ILE A 115 16.28 -9.86 -5.25
N SER A 116 15.27 -8.98 -5.32
CA SER A 116 14.71 -8.30 -4.16
C SER A 116 13.81 -9.18 -3.27
N ASN A 117 13.45 -10.39 -3.73
CA ASN A 117 12.68 -11.35 -2.95
C ASN A 117 13.48 -12.64 -2.64
N ALA A 118 13.06 -13.38 -1.62
CA ALA A 118 13.82 -14.54 -1.13
C ALA A 118 13.97 -15.69 -2.16
N PRO A 119 12.92 -16.12 -2.88
CA PRO A 119 13.06 -17.11 -3.95
C PRO A 119 14.04 -16.67 -5.06
N GLY A 120 13.98 -15.41 -5.49
CA GLY A 120 14.85 -14.90 -6.52
C GLY A 120 16.30 -14.79 -6.08
N ALA A 121 16.56 -14.37 -4.84
CA ALA A 121 17.90 -14.36 -4.25
C ALA A 121 18.49 -15.79 -4.13
N LEU A 122 17.68 -16.78 -3.75
CA LEU A 122 18.13 -18.18 -3.69
C LEU A 122 18.50 -18.70 -5.09
N MET A 123 17.65 -18.46 -6.09
CA MET A 123 17.93 -18.90 -7.47
C MET A 123 19.15 -18.20 -8.06
N PHE A 124 19.34 -16.91 -7.76
CA PHE A 124 20.55 -16.18 -8.13
C PHE A 124 21.80 -16.87 -7.58
N ALA A 125 21.80 -17.24 -6.29
CA ALA A 125 22.92 -17.94 -5.66
C ALA A 125 23.18 -19.32 -6.30
N LEU A 126 22.12 -20.09 -6.56
CA LEU A 126 22.23 -21.40 -7.23
C LEU A 126 22.81 -21.26 -8.65
N LEU A 127 22.34 -20.29 -9.42
CA LEU A 127 22.84 -20.03 -10.77
C LEU A 127 24.29 -19.55 -10.75
N ALA A 128 24.68 -18.68 -9.80
CA ALA A 128 26.05 -18.22 -9.64
C ALA A 128 27.00 -19.39 -9.34
N ILE A 129 26.60 -20.30 -8.44
CA ILE A 129 27.35 -21.52 -8.14
C ILE A 129 27.46 -22.42 -9.38
N ALA A 130 26.35 -22.65 -10.10
CA ALA A 130 26.36 -23.48 -11.30
C ALA A 130 27.27 -22.89 -12.39
N THR A 131 27.20 -21.57 -12.60
CA THR A 131 28.02 -20.85 -13.59
C THR A 131 29.51 -20.95 -13.26
N TYR A 132 29.87 -20.93 -11.98
CA TYR A 132 31.25 -21.12 -11.53
C TYR A 132 31.71 -22.59 -11.64
N ALA A 133 30.85 -23.55 -11.28
CA ALA A 133 31.19 -24.97 -11.27
C ALA A 133 31.39 -25.56 -12.67
N VAL A 134 30.63 -25.11 -13.67
CA VAL A 134 30.68 -25.65 -15.04
C VAL A 134 32.07 -25.56 -15.69
N PRO A 135 32.76 -24.40 -15.71
CA PRO A 135 34.14 -24.32 -16.20
C PRO A 135 35.11 -25.20 -15.42
N VAL A 136 34.99 -25.27 -14.09
CA VAL A 136 35.89 -26.06 -13.22
C VAL A 136 35.78 -27.55 -13.53
N ILE A 137 34.55 -28.06 -13.71
CA ILE A 137 34.31 -29.47 -14.06
C ILE A 137 34.81 -29.78 -15.48
N LEU A 138 34.60 -28.86 -16.44
CA LEU A 138 35.03 -29.05 -17.83
C LEU A 138 36.54 -28.87 -18.03
N ASP A 139 37.23 -28.13 -17.16
CA ASP A 139 38.68 -27.97 -17.17
C ASP A 139 39.41 -29.29 -16.83
N ALA A 140 38.82 -30.12 -15.96
CA ALA A 140 39.34 -31.45 -15.63
C ALA A 140 39.43 -32.40 -16.86
N GLY A 141 38.69 -32.11 -17.94
CA GLY A 141 38.66 -32.92 -19.16
C GLY A 141 39.56 -32.45 -20.31
N ASN A 142 40.23 -31.29 -20.20
CA ASN A 142 41.11 -30.59 -21.17
C ASN A 142 40.51 -30.28 -22.58
N THR A 143 39.66 -31.14 -23.13
CA THR A 143 39.05 -31.06 -24.47
C THR A 143 38.00 -29.94 -24.59
N TYR A 144 37.29 -29.60 -23.50
CA TYR A 144 36.14 -28.68 -23.55
C TYR A 144 36.36 -27.36 -22.80
N ARG A 145 37.60 -27.08 -22.35
CA ARG A 145 37.91 -25.90 -21.53
C ARG A 145 37.47 -24.58 -22.14
N ARG A 146 37.74 -24.38 -23.44
CA ARG A 146 37.37 -23.14 -24.16
C ARG A 146 35.86 -22.99 -24.30
N THR A 147 35.16 -24.08 -24.59
CA THR A 147 33.70 -24.09 -24.73
C THR A 147 33.01 -23.83 -23.39
N GLY A 148 33.51 -24.42 -22.30
CA GLY A 148 33.02 -24.14 -20.94
C GLY A 148 33.17 -22.68 -20.54
N ALA A 149 34.32 -22.05 -20.88
CA ALA A 149 34.55 -20.63 -20.63
C ALA A 149 33.61 -19.72 -21.42
N ILE A 150 33.32 -20.04 -22.69
CA ILE A 150 32.35 -19.30 -23.52
C ILE A 150 30.94 -19.42 -22.90
N LEU A 151 30.51 -20.64 -22.57
CA LEU A 151 29.18 -20.88 -22.01
C LEU A 151 28.99 -20.16 -20.66
N ALA A 152 29.98 -20.19 -19.78
CA ALA A 152 29.90 -19.47 -18.50
C ALA A 152 29.87 -17.95 -18.69
N ALA A 153 30.64 -17.41 -19.64
CA ALA A 153 30.61 -15.99 -19.96
C ALA A 153 29.26 -15.56 -20.54
N ASP A 154 28.65 -16.38 -21.41
CA ASP A 154 27.35 -16.09 -22.01
C ASP A 154 26.24 -16.07 -20.96
N ILE A 155 26.24 -17.03 -20.02
CA ILE A 155 25.34 -17.03 -18.87
C ILE A 155 25.56 -15.76 -18.03
N LEU A 156 26.81 -15.39 -17.76
CA LEU A 156 27.14 -14.20 -16.98
C LEU A 156 26.66 -12.91 -17.67
N PHE A 157 26.78 -12.79 -18.99
CA PHE A 157 26.41 -11.55 -19.68
C PHE A 157 24.93 -11.46 -20.04
N LEU A 158 24.26 -12.57 -20.32
CA LEU A 158 22.85 -12.58 -20.75
C LEU A 158 21.88 -12.81 -19.59
N VAL A 159 22.24 -13.69 -18.66
CA VAL A 159 21.30 -14.21 -17.65
C VAL A 159 21.43 -13.46 -16.33
N LEU A 160 22.64 -13.22 -15.83
CA LEU A 160 22.87 -12.53 -14.56
C LEU A 160 22.22 -11.14 -14.49
N PRO A 161 22.30 -10.27 -15.53
CA PRO A 161 21.70 -8.95 -15.47
C PRO A 161 20.17 -8.96 -15.40
N LEU A 162 19.50 -10.08 -15.74
CA LEU A 162 18.05 -10.20 -15.61
C LEU A 162 17.58 -10.05 -14.16
N TRP A 163 18.37 -10.52 -13.18
CA TRP A 163 18.06 -10.37 -11.75
C TRP A 163 18.05 -8.92 -11.26
N PHE A 164 18.75 -8.04 -11.97
CA PHE A 164 18.83 -6.61 -11.68
C PHE A 164 17.95 -5.77 -12.63
N SER A 165 17.43 -6.40 -13.68
CA SER A 165 16.56 -5.77 -14.67
C SER A 165 15.14 -5.73 -14.14
N GLY A 166 14.59 -4.53 -13.97
CA GLY A 166 13.17 -4.38 -13.73
C GLY A 166 12.69 -4.63 -12.30
N ILE A 167 13.55 -4.45 -11.27
CA ILE A 167 13.18 -4.53 -9.84
C ILE A 167 11.82 -3.85 -9.62
N ARG A 168 10.81 -4.65 -9.26
CA ARG A 168 9.41 -4.20 -9.21
C ARG A 168 9.15 -3.45 -7.92
N ARG A 169 9.16 -2.12 -7.97
CA ARG A 169 8.80 -1.29 -6.81
C ARG A 169 7.29 -1.13 -6.72
N ILE A 170 6.63 -2.02 -6.00
CA ILE A 170 5.20 -1.92 -5.69
C ILE A 170 4.97 -0.77 -4.70
N LEU A 171 3.93 0.04 -4.93
CA LEU A 171 3.46 1.00 -3.94
C LEU A 171 2.83 0.25 -2.77
N LYS A 172 3.57 0.11 -1.67
CA LYS A 172 3.01 -0.39 -0.41
C LYS A 172 2.22 0.73 0.26
N GLN A 173 0.89 0.63 0.31
CA GLN A 173 0.06 1.57 1.08
C GLN A 173 0.00 1.15 2.57
N GLY A 174 1.16 0.89 3.18
CA GLY A 174 1.24 0.33 4.54
C GLY A 174 0.47 1.16 5.58
N ASN A 175 0.44 2.48 5.44
CA ASN A 175 -0.30 3.35 6.35
C ASN A 175 -1.83 3.19 6.23
N LEU A 176 -2.36 3.02 5.01
CA LEU A 176 -3.79 2.78 4.81
C LEU A 176 -4.18 1.40 5.37
N ARG A 177 -3.34 0.38 5.16
CA ARG A 177 -3.53 -0.96 5.74
C ARG A 177 -3.68 -0.92 7.26
N ILE A 178 -2.81 -0.17 7.95
CA ILE A 178 -2.90 0.01 9.41
C ILE A 178 -4.25 0.62 9.81
N LYS A 179 -4.72 1.65 9.09
CA LYS A 179 -6.02 2.28 9.39
C LYS A 179 -7.19 1.32 9.15
N ILE A 180 -7.15 0.57 8.06
CA ILE A 180 -8.17 -0.44 7.72
C ILE A 180 -8.24 -1.53 8.79
N ASP A 181 -7.11 -2.05 9.23
CA ASP A 181 -7.07 -3.08 10.27
C ASP A 181 -7.63 -2.56 11.60
N ILE A 182 -7.27 -1.34 12.01
CA ILE A 182 -7.85 -0.72 13.22
C ILE A 182 -9.37 -0.56 13.06
N THR A 183 -9.86 -0.05 11.93
CA THR A 183 -11.31 0.10 11.67
C THR A 183 -12.04 -1.24 11.74
N ARG A 184 -11.48 -2.30 11.14
CA ARG A 184 -12.03 -3.66 11.19
C ARG A 184 -12.11 -4.18 12.63
N GLN A 185 -11.04 -3.99 13.40
CA GLN A 185 -11.02 -4.42 14.81
C GLN A 185 -11.98 -3.61 15.68
N MET A 186 -12.18 -2.31 15.39
CA MET A 186 -13.18 -1.48 16.07
C MET A 186 -14.61 -1.88 15.71
N GLU A 187 -14.87 -2.26 14.46
CA GLU A 187 -16.18 -2.77 14.04
C GLU A 187 -16.52 -4.08 14.73
N ALA A 188 -15.57 -5.02 14.77
CA ALA A 188 -15.75 -6.29 15.48
C ALA A 188 -15.98 -6.08 16.98
N PHE A 189 -15.28 -5.13 17.58
CA PHE A 189 -15.50 -4.75 18.98
C PHE A 189 -16.86 -4.06 19.18
N PHE A 190 -17.24 -3.15 18.28
CA PHE A 190 -18.54 -2.46 18.28
C PHE A 190 -19.69 -3.45 18.27
N ARG A 191 -19.64 -4.51 17.43
CA ARG A 191 -20.67 -5.55 17.39
C ARG A 191 -20.95 -6.19 18.76
N ASN A 192 -19.94 -6.28 19.62
CA ASN A 192 -20.07 -6.88 20.95
C ASN A 192 -20.62 -5.91 22.01
N ILE A 193 -20.45 -4.59 21.82
CA ILE A 193 -20.87 -3.57 22.79
C ILE A 193 -22.03 -2.69 22.30
N LYS A 194 -22.49 -2.91 21.06
CA LYS A 194 -23.56 -2.17 20.40
C LYS A 194 -24.87 -2.29 21.18
N ARG A 195 -25.62 -1.20 21.22
CA ARG A 195 -27.04 -1.18 21.65
C ARG A 195 -27.96 -1.02 20.43
N ASP A 196 -29.24 -1.29 20.62
CA ASP A 196 -30.25 -1.09 19.59
C ASP A 196 -30.26 0.38 19.13
N GLY A 197 -30.42 0.56 17.83
CA GLY A 197 -30.39 1.87 17.17
C GLY A 197 -29.01 2.49 16.94
N GLU A 198 -27.92 1.75 17.12
CA GLU A 198 -26.56 2.27 16.83
C GLU A 198 -26.00 1.70 15.52
N THR A 199 -25.48 2.54 14.63
CA THR A 199 -24.95 2.10 13.34
C THR A 199 -23.50 2.52 13.14
N PHE A 200 -22.64 1.54 12.81
CA PHE A 200 -21.24 1.76 12.48
C PHE A 200 -21.07 2.11 10.99
N ASN A 201 -20.41 3.22 10.72
CA ASN A 201 -20.32 3.81 9.38
C ASN A 201 -18.85 4.00 8.99
N PRO A 202 -18.26 3.09 8.19
CA PRO A 202 -16.92 3.29 7.67
C PRO A 202 -16.94 4.31 6.52
N PHE A 203 -15.86 5.07 6.41
CA PHE A 203 -15.63 6.06 5.35
C PHE A 203 -14.26 5.86 4.74
N LEU A 204 -14.18 6.00 3.42
CA LEU A 204 -12.93 6.06 2.67
C LEU A 204 -12.77 7.44 2.04
N MET A 205 -11.55 7.96 2.12
CA MET A 205 -11.13 9.10 1.31
C MET A 205 -10.48 8.56 0.04
N LEU A 206 -10.98 9.00 -1.11
CA LEU A 206 -10.49 8.58 -2.41
C LEU A 206 -9.61 9.68 -3.02
N ALA A 207 -8.51 9.29 -3.64
CA ALA A 207 -7.73 10.16 -4.50
C ALA A 207 -8.13 9.85 -5.95
N LYS A 208 -8.43 10.88 -6.75
CA LYS A 208 -8.82 10.73 -8.17
C LYS A 208 -7.69 11.19 -9.10
N ASP A 209 -7.45 10.48 -10.19
CA ASP A 209 -6.58 10.94 -11.26
C ASP A 209 -7.32 11.81 -12.28
N LYS A 210 -6.55 12.40 -13.20
CA LYS A 210 -7.06 13.19 -14.33
C LYS A 210 -7.93 12.39 -15.30
N THR A 211 -7.91 11.06 -15.22
CA THR A 211 -8.70 10.14 -16.05
C THR A 211 -9.99 9.66 -15.34
N GLY A 212 -10.23 10.12 -14.11
CA GLY A 212 -11.40 9.76 -13.29
C GLY A 212 -11.24 8.47 -12.48
N LYS A 213 -10.10 7.77 -12.55
CA LYS A 213 -9.85 6.59 -11.72
C LYS A 213 -9.55 7.00 -10.28
N SER A 214 -10.10 6.26 -9.34
CA SER A 214 -9.96 6.53 -7.91
C SER A 214 -9.20 5.43 -7.19
N VAL A 215 -8.40 5.83 -6.20
CA VAL A 215 -7.70 4.91 -5.28
C VAL A 215 -7.97 5.33 -3.84
N PRO A 216 -8.20 4.38 -2.91
CA PRO A 216 -8.35 4.72 -1.52
C PRO A 216 -7.03 5.28 -0.96
N LYS A 217 -7.15 6.32 -0.14
CA LYS A 217 -6.01 7.01 0.48
C LYS A 217 -6.10 7.02 2.00
N ASP A 218 -7.31 7.13 2.54
CA ASP A 218 -7.54 7.20 3.98
C ASP A 218 -8.81 6.46 4.39
N CYS A 219 -8.89 6.09 5.67
CA CYS A 219 -10.00 5.38 6.28
C CYS A 219 -10.30 5.98 7.67
N ARG A 220 -11.58 6.24 7.93
CA ARG A 220 -12.12 6.62 9.24
C ARG A 220 -13.49 5.96 9.43
N PHE A 221 -14.07 6.07 10.61
CA PHE A 221 -15.44 5.62 10.83
C PHE A 221 -16.22 6.54 11.76
N SER A 222 -17.54 6.47 11.72
CA SER A 222 -18.42 7.09 12.69
C SER A 222 -19.45 6.11 13.24
N VAL A 223 -20.08 6.47 14.34
CA VAL A 223 -21.26 5.81 14.89
C VAL A 223 -22.38 6.84 14.94
N THR A 224 -23.51 6.49 14.33
CA THR A 224 -24.76 7.26 14.39
C THR A 224 -25.79 6.53 15.22
N PHE A 225 -26.76 7.27 15.74
CA PHE A 225 -27.80 6.76 16.63
C PHE A 225 -29.17 7.08 16.04
N ASP A 226 -30.08 6.12 16.12
CA ASP A 226 -31.46 6.30 15.69
C ASP A 226 -32.12 7.41 16.51
N ASN A 227 -32.89 8.27 15.84
CA ASN A 227 -33.55 9.43 16.43
C ASN A 227 -32.60 10.42 17.14
N MET A 228 -31.32 10.47 16.74
CA MET A 228 -30.43 11.54 17.22
C MET A 228 -30.92 12.90 16.69
N PRO A 229 -30.83 13.98 17.49
CA PRO A 229 -31.22 15.31 17.02
C PRO A 229 -30.37 15.75 15.82
N ASP A 230 -30.95 16.56 14.94
CA ASP A 230 -30.25 17.12 13.77
C ASP A 230 -29.01 17.95 14.18
N ASP A 231 -29.07 18.57 15.36
CA ASP A 231 -27.96 19.32 15.94
C ASP A 231 -26.85 18.43 16.52
N PHE A 232 -27.00 17.09 16.54
CA PHE A 232 -26.00 16.14 16.99
C PHE A 232 -25.41 15.35 15.82
N TYR A 233 -24.11 15.52 15.56
CA TYR A 233 -23.44 14.92 14.39
C TYR A 233 -22.94 13.49 14.65
N GLY A 234 -23.02 13.01 15.90
CA GLY A 234 -22.64 11.66 16.28
C GLY A 234 -21.21 11.53 16.82
N LEU A 235 -20.72 10.30 16.81
CA LEU A 235 -19.38 9.94 17.27
C LEU A 235 -18.51 9.60 16.06
N GLN A 236 -17.39 10.30 15.87
CA GLN A 236 -16.43 9.99 14.82
C GLN A 236 -15.11 9.51 15.41
N ALA A 237 -14.53 8.46 14.86
CA ALA A 237 -13.18 8.00 15.19
C ALA A 237 -12.22 8.36 14.05
N GLN A 238 -11.03 8.85 14.43
CA GLN A 238 -9.98 9.22 13.49
C GLN A 238 -8.69 8.47 13.84
N ILE A 239 -7.95 8.07 12.80
CA ILE A 239 -6.69 7.35 12.91
C ILE A 239 -5.63 8.16 12.16
N ASN A 240 -4.70 8.77 12.89
CA ASN A 240 -3.55 9.46 12.31
C ASN A 240 -2.33 8.54 12.36
N ILE A 241 -1.44 8.61 11.36
CA ILE A 241 -0.20 7.83 11.36
C ILE A 241 0.97 8.78 11.49
N ASN A 242 1.75 8.62 12.56
CA ASN A 242 3.02 9.30 12.73
C ASN A 242 4.13 8.39 12.21
N VAL A 243 4.94 8.88 11.27
CA VAL A 243 6.08 8.12 10.74
C VAL A 243 7.34 8.65 11.39
N VAL A 244 8.03 7.82 12.16
CA VAL A 244 9.30 8.15 12.84
C VAL A 244 10.33 7.13 12.40
N GLU A 245 11.44 7.60 11.84
CA GLU A 245 12.54 6.74 11.33
C GLU A 245 12.07 5.63 10.35
N GLY A 246 10.99 5.90 9.60
CA GLY A 246 10.41 4.95 8.64
C GLY A 246 9.45 3.93 9.25
N ALA A 247 9.29 3.90 10.58
CA ALA A 247 8.28 3.10 11.28
C ALA A 247 6.98 3.89 11.46
N SER A 248 5.84 3.22 11.28
CA SER A 248 4.51 3.82 11.35
C SER A 248 3.85 3.60 12.71
N TYR A 249 3.50 4.68 13.39
CA TYR A 249 2.87 4.69 14.72
C TYR A 249 1.44 5.26 14.62
N PRO A 250 0.40 4.40 14.69
CA PRO A 250 -0.98 4.87 14.67
C PRO A 250 -1.35 5.61 15.96
N TYR A 251 -2.07 6.71 15.82
CA TYR A 251 -2.66 7.52 16.88
C TYR A 251 -4.18 7.57 16.70
N PHE A 252 -4.91 7.01 17.65
CA PHE A 252 -6.36 6.88 17.60
C PHE A 252 -7.04 7.83 18.57
N TYR A 253 -8.11 8.49 18.12
CA TYR A 253 -8.95 9.31 18.97
C TYR A 253 -10.38 9.34 18.46
N CYS A 254 -11.29 9.69 19.37
CA CYS A 254 -12.69 9.86 19.08
C CYS A 254 -13.10 11.33 19.27
N VAL A 255 -14.09 11.75 18.49
CA VAL A 255 -14.65 13.09 18.47
C VAL A 255 -16.16 12.95 18.55
N ILE A 256 -16.76 13.49 19.60
CA ILE A 256 -18.21 13.69 19.69
C ILE A 256 -18.47 15.11 19.20
N ALA A 257 -19.31 15.27 18.18
CA ALA A 257 -19.53 16.56 17.54
C ALA A 257 -21.01 16.92 17.51
N ALA A 258 -21.30 18.20 17.70
CA ALA A 258 -22.65 18.77 17.63
C ALA A 258 -22.56 20.21 17.11
N LYS A 259 -23.71 20.76 16.70
CA LYS A 259 -23.83 22.17 16.34
C LYS A 259 -23.49 23.06 17.54
N PRO A 260 -22.85 24.24 17.35
CA PRO A 260 -22.57 25.15 18.45
C PRO A 260 -23.84 25.49 19.24
N GLY A 261 -23.74 25.42 20.58
CA GLY A 261 -24.87 25.67 21.48
C GLY A 261 -25.70 24.44 21.87
N PHE A 262 -25.35 23.24 21.41
CA PHE A 262 -26.03 22.00 21.80
C PHE A 262 -25.88 21.65 23.29
N GLY A 263 -24.82 22.12 23.95
CA GLY A 263 -24.56 21.94 25.37
C GLY A 263 -23.44 20.95 25.71
N LEU A 264 -22.59 20.58 24.73
CA LEU A 264 -21.48 19.64 24.96
C LEU A 264 -20.50 20.12 26.04
N TYR A 265 -20.38 21.43 26.27
CA TYR A 265 -19.53 21.98 27.34
C TYR A 265 -19.88 21.41 28.73
N GLN A 266 -21.17 21.36 29.08
CA GLN A 266 -21.60 20.88 30.40
C GLN A 266 -21.28 19.39 30.59
N HIS A 267 -21.53 18.59 29.55
CA HIS A 267 -21.15 17.18 29.52
C HIS A 267 -19.63 17.01 29.62
N ALA A 268 -18.86 17.77 28.83
CA ALA A 268 -17.41 17.72 28.83
C ALA A 268 -16.82 18.07 30.20
N ARG A 269 -17.41 19.04 30.92
CA ARG A 269 -16.98 19.42 32.28
C ARG A 269 -17.18 18.26 33.26
N ASN A 270 -18.33 17.62 33.24
CA ASN A 270 -18.71 16.56 34.19
C ASN A 270 -18.16 15.17 33.82
N MET A 271 -17.72 14.97 32.58
CA MET A 271 -17.17 13.71 32.08
C MET A 271 -15.91 13.28 32.85
N ILE A 272 -15.95 12.13 33.52
CA ILE A 272 -14.74 11.56 34.14
C ILE A 272 -14.04 10.66 33.11
N VAL A 273 -12.77 10.93 32.81
CA VAL A 273 -11.95 10.08 31.93
C VAL A 273 -10.87 9.35 32.75
N PRO A 274 -10.51 8.11 32.39
CA PRO A 274 -9.39 7.40 33.03
C PRO A 274 -8.07 8.16 32.94
N GLU A 275 -7.14 7.91 33.87
CA GLU A 275 -5.85 8.65 33.97
C GLU A 275 -4.99 8.59 32.70
N ASN A 276 -5.11 7.52 31.91
CA ASN A 276 -4.40 7.33 30.65
C ASN A 276 -5.08 8.00 29.45
N MET A 277 -6.16 8.76 29.66
CA MET A 277 -6.90 9.48 28.62
C MET A 277 -6.96 10.99 28.92
N VAL A 278 -7.20 11.76 27.88
CA VAL A 278 -7.42 13.21 27.94
C VAL A 278 -8.71 13.51 27.18
N LYS A 279 -9.57 14.30 27.82
CA LYS A 279 -10.69 14.98 27.17
C LYS A 279 -10.28 16.41 26.81
N LYS A 280 -10.68 16.89 25.64
CA LYS A 280 -10.54 18.29 25.25
C LYS A 280 -11.85 18.76 24.62
N TYR A 281 -12.42 19.83 25.17
CA TYR A 281 -13.53 20.53 24.56
C TYR A 281 -13.01 21.68 23.70
N THR A 282 -13.58 21.84 22.51
CA THR A 282 -13.33 22.97 21.62
C THR A 282 -14.61 23.38 20.92
N VAL A 283 -14.74 24.67 20.62
CA VAL A 283 -15.80 25.26 19.81
C VAL A 283 -15.16 26.00 18.66
N ASP A 284 -15.70 25.81 17.46
CA ASP A 284 -15.48 26.67 16.31
C ASP A 284 -16.84 27.17 15.75
N ASN A 285 -16.82 27.83 14.58
CA ASN A 285 -18.02 28.39 13.98
C ASN A 285 -19.00 27.31 13.48
N ASP A 286 -18.51 26.11 13.20
CA ASP A 286 -19.27 25.05 12.53
C ASP A 286 -19.72 23.96 13.52
N ALA A 287 -18.97 23.73 14.60
CA ALA A 287 -19.23 22.68 15.57
C ALA A 287 -18.68 22.99 16.98
N GLU A 288 -19.35 22.45 17.99
CA GLU A 288 -18.74 22.15 19.27
C GLU A 288 -18.35 20.67 19.34
N VAL A 289 -17.18 20.38 19.88
CA VAL A 289 -16.62 19.03 19.88
C VAL A 289 -15.97 18.64 21.21
N ILE A 290 -16.12 17.38 21.57
CA ILE A 290 -15.37 16.72 22.65
C ILE A 290 -14.43 15.71 22.01
N VAL A 291 -13.13 15.94 22.14
CA VAL A 291 -12.09 14.99 21.70
C VAL A 291 -11.65 14.15 22.88
N ILE A 292 -11.75 12.83 22.74
CA ILE A 292 -11.28 11.84 23.72
C ILE A 292 -10.13 11.06 23.10
N ARG A 293 -8.96 11.10 23.74
CA ARG A 293 -7.72 10.53 23.21
C ARG A 293 -6.81 10.03 24.32
N GLN A 294 -5.82 9.22 23.97
CA GLN A 294 -4.78 8.80 24.92
C GLN A 294 -3.98 10.01 25.43
N LYS A 295 -3.65 9.99 26.73
CA LYS A 295 -2.67 10.90 27.33
C LYS A 295 -1.28 10.59 26.79
N THR A 296 -0.66 11.55 26.12
CA THR A 296 0.71 11.44 25.64
C THR A 296 1.69 12.05 26.64
N THR A 297 2.90 11.51 26.71
CA THR A 297 4.01 12.07 27.51
C THR A 297 5.19 12.34 26.58
N LYS A 298 6.21 13.06 27.06
CA LYS A 298 7.43 13.30 26.26
C LYS A 298 8.17 11.99 25.91
N THR A 299 7.95 10.91 26.66
CA THR A 299 8.64 9.62 26.52
C THR A 299 7.75 8.50 25.95
N SER A 300 6.43 8.58 26.13
CA SER A 300 5.48 7.67 25.47
C SER A 300 4.96 8.32 24.20
N GLY A 301 5.49 7.90 23.05
CA GLY A 301 5.14 8.44 21.74
C GLY A 301 3.63 8.45 21.44
N TYR A 302 3.26 9.18 20.39
CA TYR A 302 1.90 9.29 19.85
C TYR A 302 1.42 7.98 19.19
N HIS A 303 1.55 6.86 19.89
CA HIS A 303 1.15 5.54 19.47
C HIS A 303 0.06 5.00 20.39
N THR A 304 -1.08 4.63 19.80
CA THR A 304 -2.21 4.03 20.50
C THR A 304 -2.30 2.56 20.15
N LYS A 305 -2.10 1.70 21.16
CA LYS A 305 -2.23 0.26 21.01
C LYS A 305 -3.70 -0.11 20.84
N ILE A 306 -3.98 -1.26 20.23
CA ILE A 306 -5.36 -1.66 19.93
C ILE A 306 -6.28 -1.73 21.16
N ASN A 307 -5.78 -2.20 22.30
CA ASN A 307 -6.56 -2.23 23.55
C ASN A 307 -6.84 -0.81 24.07
N ASP A 308 -5.96 0.14 23.82
CA ASP A 308 -6.20 1.55 24.14
C ASP A 308 -7.20 2.16 23.16
N CYS A 309 -7.16 1.80 21.87
CA CYS A 309 -8.20 2.17 20.90
C CYS A 309 -9.59 1.70 21.36
N LYS A 310 -9.72 0.42 21.77
CA LYS A 310 -10.97 -0.14 22.30
C LYS A 310 -11.47 0.64 23.51
N ARG A 311 -10.59 0.92 24.48
CA ARG A 311 -10.94 1.67 25.70
C ARG A 311 -11.37 3.11 25.38
N ILE A 312 -10.68 3.80 24.49
CA ILE A 312 -11.05 5.15 24.04
C ILE A 312 -12.41 5.12 23.33
N PHE A 313 -12.60 4.16 22.43
CA PHE A 313 -13.83 4.03 21.66
C PHE A 313 -15.03 3.70 22.55
N GLU A 314 -14.91 2.71 23.44
CA GLU A 314 -15.95 2.35 24.40
C GLU A 314 -16.33 3.52 25.31
N LYS A 315 -15.32 4.21 25.86
CA LYS A 315 -15.56 5.41 26.67
C LYS A 315 -16.33 6.46 25.89
N SER A 316 -15.88 6.75 24.67
CA SER A 316 -16.51 7.78 23.82
C SER A 316 -17.94 7.40 23.41
N LEU A 317 -18.19 6.12 23.15
CA LEU A 317 -19.52 5.60 22.84
C LEU A 317 -20.46 5.72 24.04
N ASN A 318 -19.99 5.39 25.25
CA ASN A 318 -20.75 5.55 26.48
C ASN A 318 -21.08 7.02 26.79
N GLU A 319 -20.15 7.95 26.54
CA GLU A 319 -20.40 9.38 26.68
C GLU A 319 -21.41 9.89 25.64
N ALA A 320 -21.32 9.45 24.38
CA ALA A 320 -22.29 9.80 23.35
C ALA A 320 -23.71 9.32 23.74
N ARG A 321 -23.82 8.09 24.28
CA ARG A 321 -25.09 7.57 24.83
C ARG A 321 -25.61 8.42 25.98
N ALA A 322 -24.75 8.82 26.91
CA ALA A 322 -25.14 9.65 28.05
C ALA A 322 -25.62 11.05 27.63
N ILE A 323 -24.98 11.64 26.60
CA ILE A 323 -25.40 12.91 26.00
C ILE A 323 -26.79 12.78 25.37
N LEU A 324 -27.06 11.68 24.67
CA LEU A 324 -28.35 11.42 24.05
C LEU A 324 -29.46 11.07 25.07
N ALA A 325 -29.10 10.47 26.20
CA ALA A 325 -30.01 10.09 27.27
C ALA A 325 -30.33 11.21 28.29
N GLY A 326 -29.77 12.41 28.11
CA GLY A 326 -29.88 13.52 29.08
C GLY A 326 -31.33 13.89 29.49
N PRO A 327 -31.50 14.52 30.68
CA PRO A 327 -32.78 14.61 31.40
C PRO A 327 -33.91 15.38 30.70
N ASP A 328 -33.62 16.21 29.69
CA ASP A 328 -34.57 17.14 29.07
C ASP A 328 -35.38 16.60 27.87
N ARG A 329 -35.34 15.29 27.59
CA ARG A 329 -35.98 14.74 26.36
C ARG A 329 -37.13 13.77 26.55
N LEU A 330 -37.45 13.38 27.79
CA LEU A 330 -38.73 12.71 28.08
C LEU A 330 -39.93 13.67 28.04
N THR A 331 -39.71 14.98 28.10
CA THR A 331 -40.74 16.03 28.03
C THR A 331 -41.06 16.48 26.61
N ARG A 332 -40.09 16.50 25.68
CA ARG A 332 -40.33 16.88 24.28
C ARG A 332 -41.00 15.81 23.41
N MET A 333 -41.09 14.56 23.87
CA MET A 333 -41.87 13.51 23.19
C MET A 333 -43.38 13.54 23.55
N LYS A 334 -43.83 14.46 24.42
CA LYS A 334 -45.22 14.54 24.89
C LYS A 334 -46.07 15.67 24.31
N GLU A 335 -45.53 16.51 23.44
CA GLU A 335 -46.35 17.50 22.73
C GLU A 335 -46.69 17.00 21.32
N PRO A 336 -47.93 16.55 21.05
CA PRO A 336 -48.40 16.46 19.69
C PRO A 336 -48.47 17.89 19.12
N ALA A 337 -47.91 18.06 17.92
CA ALA A 337 -48.07 19.28 17.13
C ALA A 337 -49.56 19.65 17.08
N ARG A 338 -49.89 20.85 17.54
CA ARG A 338 -51.18 21.49 17.29
C ARG A 338 -51.14 22.24 15.96
#